data_AF-A0A813IGF1-F1
#
_entry.id   AF-A0A813IGF1-F1
#
_cell.length_a   1.000
_cell.length_b   1.000
_cell.length_c   1.000
_cell.angle_alpha   90.00
_cell.angle_beta   90.00
_cell.angle_gamma   90.00
#
_symmetry.space_group_name_H-M   'P 1'
#
loop_
_entity.id
_entity.type
_entity.pdbx_description
1 polymer ?
#
loop_
_entity_poly.entity_id
_entity_poly.type
_entity_poly.pdbx_seq_one_letter_code
_entity_poly.pdbx_strand_id
1 'polypeptide(L)'
;MARIVRLFLAPFLFCFSAWGFVQPRELEDWLASSDRGLAMSREEARSVASVQWSTLTQCGITIQTLQALKDVMYDHTGMDLGMSDLRQKLFPVAEQHISPGKLTQLYQALSSSYTFSGGLGLAKAEAQSMTTDLALRRAEPDQLKALYQVMYGWNGLGFTQKDAQQTSIEQAVAGSNATQFYITYSAAVAAGAPSQYALTQSSIAAVKANLGGLERRYAKNAQPYTSTEFKQYYGDQ
;
A
#
# COMPACT_ATOMS: atom_id res chain seq x y z
N MET A 1 4.45 -51.14 -43.78
CA MET A 1 5.90 -50.91 -43.60
C MET A 1 6.10 -49.87 -42.51
N ALA A 2 6.75 -50.28 -41.42
CA ALA A 2 6.88 -49.54 -40.18
C ALA A 2 7.68 -48.24 -40.34
N ARG A 3 7.15 -47.11 -39.83
CA ARG A 3 7.91 -45.87 -39.63
C ARG A 3 8.31 -45.79 -38.16
N ILE A 4 9.62 -45.85 -37.95
CA ILE A 4 10.31 -45.65 -36.68
C ILE A 4 10.11 -44.19 -36.25
N VAL A 5 9.42 -43.98 -35.14
CA VAL A 5 9.37 -42.67 -34.45
C VAL A 5 10.63 -42.56 -33.60
N ARG A 6 11.56 -41.70 -34.00
CA ARG A 6 12.71 -41.31 -33.17
C ARG A 6 12.23 -40.30 -32.13
N LEU A 7 12.07 -40.74 -30.88
CA LEU A 7 12.01 -39.85 -29.72
C LEU A 7 13.37 -39.17 -29.57
N PHE A 8 13.45 -37.89 -29.95
CA PHE A 8 14.52 -37.02 -29.49
C PHE A 8 14.18 -36.60 -28.05
N LEU A 9 14.86 -37.20 -27.08
CA LEU A 9 15.02 -36.61 -25.74
C LEU A 9 15.89 -35.36 -25.92
N ALA A 10 15.26 -34.19 -25.98
CA ALA A 10 15.95 -32.94 -25.76
C ALA A 10 16.32 -32.85 -24.26
N PRO A 11 17.58 -32.57 -23.91
CA PRO A 11 17.90 -32.23 -22.53
C PRO A 11 17.20 -30.91 -22.23
N PHE A 12 16.25 -30.95 -21.28
CA PHE A 12 15.80 -29.77 -20.57
C PHE A 12 17.03 -29.17 -19.86
N LEU A 13 17.76 -28.33 -20.59
CA LEU A 13 18.58 -27.29 -20.01
C LEU A 13 17.59 -26.36 -19.31
N PHE A 14 17.32 -26.66 -18.04
CA PHE A 14 16.89 -25.65 -17.09
C PHE A 14 17.98 -24.59 -17.09
N CYS A 15 17.80 -23.56 -17.92
CA CYS A 15 18.35 -22.26 -17.62
C CYS A 15 17.78 -21.89 -16.25
N PHE A 16 18.55 -22.14 -15.19
CA PHE A 16 18.46 -21.36 -13.97
C PHE A 16 18.65 -19.91 -14.42
N SER A 17 17.55 -19.22 -14.71
CA SER A 17 17.51 -17.78 -14.71
C SER A 17 18.10 -17.37 -13.37
N ALA A 18 19.28 -16.77 -13.39
CA ALA A 18 19.94 -16.23 -12.22
C ALA A 18 18.88 -15.52 -11.38
N TRP A 19 18.58 -16.07 -10.20
CA TRP A 19 17.79 -15.34 -9.22
C TRP A 19 18.57 -14.06 -8.94
N GLY A 20 18.03 -12.93 -9.37
CA GLY A 20 18.68 -11.62 -9.38
C GLY A 20 18.81 -11.05 -7.98
N PHE A 21 19.60 -11.69 -7.14
CA PHE A 21 19.94 -11.21 -5.81
C PHE A 21 20.88 -10.01 -5.90
N VAL A 22 20.65 -9.01 -5.06
CA VAL A 22 21.50 -7.81 -4.98
C VAL A 22 22.87 -8.20 -4.44
N GLN A 23 23.91 -8.02 -5.25
CA GLN A 23 25.29 -8.18 -4.77
C GLN A 23 25.73 -6.93 -3.98
N PRO A 24 26.53 -7.06 -2.91
CA PRO A 24 26.96 -5.90 -2.11
C PRO A 24 27.66 -4.81 -2.94
N ARG A 25 28.50 -5.21 -3.89
CA ARG A 25 29.21 -4.29 -4.78
C ARG A 25 28.29 -3.61 -5.79
N GLU A 26 27.33 -4.36 -6.33
CA GLU A 26 26.32 -3.83 -7.24
C GLU A 26 25.44 -2.79 -6.52
N LEU A 27 25.09 -3.04 -5.26
CA LEU A 27 24.38 -2.09 -4.41
C LEU A 27 25.22 -0.84 -4.12
N GLU A 28 26.50 -0.98 -3.74
CA GLU A 28 27.41 0.16 -3.55
C GLU A 28 27.51 1.02 -4.84
N ASP A 29 27.68 0.37 -5.99
CA ASP A 29 27.77 1.04 -7.29
C ASP A 29 26.48 1.78 -7.65
N TRP A 30 25.33 1.15 -7.41
CA TRP A 30 24.03 1.81 -7.60
C TRP A 30 23.86 2.96 -6.62
N LEU A 31 24.14 2.81 -5.32
CA LEU A 31 23.96 3.89 -4.33
C LEU A 31 24.83 5.12 -4.62
N ALA A 32 26.04 4.91 -5.11
CA ALA A 32 26.99 5.99 -5.44
C ALA A 32 26.70 6.68 -6.79
N SER A 33 25.91 6.07 -7.67
CA SER A 33 25.58 6.64 -8.98
C SER A 33 24.77 7.94 -8.82
N SER A 34 25.17 8.99 -9.55
CA SER A 34 24.50 10.29 -9.52
C SER A 34 23.28 10.37 -10.43
N ASP A 35 23.25 9.57 -11.49
CA ASP A 35 22.19 9.51 -12.50
C ASP A 35 21.10 8.51 -12.12
N ARG A 36 21.47 7.27 -11.84
CA ARG A 36 20.54 6.16 -11.56
C ARG A 36 20.37 5.93 -10.07
N GLY A 37 21.41 6.19 -9.30
CA GLY A 37 21.50 5.93 -7.88
C GLY A 37 20.95 6.98 -6.93
N LEU A 38 21.45 6.94 -5.69
CA LEU A 38 21.13 7.90 -4.64
C LEU A 38 22.18 9.00 -4.50
N ALA A 39 23.14 9.10 -5.42
CA ALA A 39 24.20 10.10 -5.43
C ALA A 39 24.98 10.19 -4.10
N MET A 40 25.15 9.05 -3.40
CA MET A 40 25.92 8.99 -2.16
C MET A 40 27.42 9.09 -2.46
N SER A 41 28.21 9.59 -1.50
CA SER A 41 29.66 9.40 -1.61
C SER A 41 29.99 7.91 -1.61
N ARG A 42 31.13 7.52 -2.21
CA ARG A 42 31.54 6.10 -2.26
C ARG A 42 31.69 5.47 -0.87
N GLU A 43 32.13 6.26 0.11
CA GLU A 43 32.26 5.83 1.49
C GLU A 43 30.89 5.56 2.13
N GLU A 44 29.95 6.50 2.01
CA GLU A 44 28.57 6.32 2.50
C GLU A 44 27.88 5.16 1.79
N ALA A 45 28.00 5.07 0.47
CA ALA A 45 27.41 4.01 -0.35
C ALA A 45 27.90 2.63 0.10
N ARG A 46 29.20 2.47 0.37
CA ARG A 46 29.77 1.23 0.90
C ARG A 46 29.22 0.90 2.27
N SER A 47 29.16 1.89 3.17
CA SER A 47 28.64 1.72 4.52
C SER A 47 27.18 1.23 4.48
N VAL A 48 26.32 1.93 3.73
CA VAL A 48 24.91 1.56 3.55
C VAL A 48 24.77 0.19 2.89
N ALA A 49 25.53 -0.08 1.83
CA ALA A 49 25.49 -1.38 1.16
C ALA A 49 25.86 -2.53 2.12
N SER A 50 26.89 -2.35 2.95
CA SER A 50 27.32 -3.37 3.92
C SER A 50 26.26 -3.73 4.95
N VAL A 51 25.38 -2.77 5.28
CA VAL A 51 24.26 -2.96 6.22
C VAL A 51 23.02 -3.53 5.51
N GLN A 52 22.66 -2.99 4.35
CA GLN A 52 21.35 -3.23 3.74
C GLN A 52 21.31 -4.48 2.83
N TRP A 53 22.44 -4.89 2.25
CA TRP A 53 22.44 -5.92 1.20
C TRP A 53 21.78 -7.24 1.63
N SER A 54 22.00 -7.67 2.88
CA SER A 54 21.49 -8.95 3.39
C SER A 54 19.97 -8.93 3.51
N THR A 55 19.41 -7.86 4.08
CA THR A 55 17.97 -7.67 4.19
C THR A 55 17.32 -7.62 2.82
N LEU A 56 17.87 -6.83 1.89
CA LEU A 56 17.34 -6.72 0.52
C LEU A 56 17.37 -8.08 -0.19
N THR A 57 18.43 -8.86 -0.01
CA THR A 57 18.55 -10.21 -0.57
C THR A 57 17.50 -11.16 0.00
N GLN A 58 17.29 -11.15 1.32
CA GLN A 58 16.29 -11.99 1.99
C GLN A 58 14.86 -11.62 1.61
N CYS A 59 14.60 -10.33 1.42
CA CYS A 59 13.34 -9.82 0.89
C CYS A 59 13.21 -10.01 -0.63
N GLY A 60 14.23 -10.50 -1.35
CA GLY A 60 14.16 -10.62 -2.81
C GLY A 60 14.01 -9.29 -3.55
N ILE A 61 14.47 -8.19 -2.95
CA ILE A 61 14.51 -6.87 -3.56
C ILE A 61 15.70 -6.81 -4.52
N THR A 62 15.48 -6.29 -5.73
CA THR A 62 16.51 -6.13 -6.76
C THR A 62 16.88 -4.66 -6.96
N ILE A 63 18.00 -4.39 -7.63
CA ILE A 63 18.36 -3.01 -8.03
C ILE A 63 17.27 -2.39 -8.91
N GLN A 64 16.61 -3.17 -9.77
CA GLN A 64 15.50 -2.69 -10.59
C GLN A 64 14.30 -2.27 -9.74
N THR A 65 13.99 -3.01 -8.66
CA THR A 65 12.94 -2.62 -7.71
C THR A 65 13.28 -1.30 -7.01
N LEU A 66 14.54 -1.15 -6.55
CA LEU A 66 15.01 0.09 -5.94
C LEU A 66 14.95 1.26 -6.91
N GLN A 67 15.34 1.05 -8.18
CA GLN A 67 15.25 2.05 -9.23
C GLN A 67 13.81 2.49 -9.48
N ALA A 68 12.89 1.55 -9.66
CA ALA A 68 11.49 1.89 -9.95
C ALA A 68 10.83 2.65 -8.79
N LEU A 69 11.18 2.33 -7.55
CA LEU A 69 10.75 3.09 -6.38
C LEU A 69 11.37 4.48 -6.33
N LYS A 70 12.69 4.58 -6.58
CA LYS A 70 13.40 5.86 -6.65
C LYS A 70 12.75 6.77 -7.68
N ASP A 71 12.45 6.26 -8.86
CA ASP A 71 11.86 7.05 -9.95
C ASP A 71 10.53 7.67 -9.51
N VAL A 72 9.61 6.90 -8.92
CA VAL A 72 8.34 7.46 -8.41
C VAL A 72 8.55 8.44 -7.26
N MET A 73 9.47 8.16 -6.35
CA MET A 73 9.69 8.97 -5.16
C MET A 73 10.43 10.29 -5.46
N TYR A 74 11.29 10.32 -6.47
CA TYR A 74 12.15 11.46 -6.81
C TYR A 74 11.64 12.29 -7.99
N ASP A 75 10.89 11.69 -8.92
CA ASP A 75 10.42 12.39 -10.12
C ASP A 75 9.47 13.55 -9.78
N HIS A 76 9.61 14.66 -10.50
CA HIS A 76 8.81 15.89 -10.31
C HIS A 76 7.31 15.71 -10.58
N THR A 77 6.95 14.71 -11.40
CA THR A 77 5.56 14.30 -11.66
C THR A 77 5.08 13.22 -10.70
N GLY A 78 6.01 12.59 -9.97
CA GLY A 78 5.76 11.67 -8.87
C GLY A 78 5.65 12.40 -7.54
N MET A 79 6.36 11.89 -6.53
CA MET A 79 6.33 12.50 -5.19
C MET A 79 7.25 13.72 -5.07
N ASP A 80 8.24 13.89 -5.95
CA ASP A 80 9.21 15.00 -5.94
C ASP A 80 9.91 15.19 -4.57
N LEU A 81 10.35 14.09 -3.97
CA LEU A 81 11.12 14.14 -2.72
C LEU A 81 12.52 14.70 -2.95
N GLY A 82 13.01 15.44 -1.95
CA GLY A 82 14.44 15.76 -1.90
C GLY A 82 15.28 14.48 -1.73
N MET A 83 16.50 14.48 -2.27
CA MET A 83 17.41 13.32 -2.20
C MET A 83 17.68 12.88 -0.75
N SER A 84 17.68 13.82 0.21
CA SER A 84 17.81 13.50 1.64
C SER A 84 16.67 12.63 2.14
N ASP A 85 15.41 13.01 1.87
CA ASP A 85 14.23 12.27 2.31
C ASP A 85 14.10 10.94 1.58
N LEU A 86 14.43 10.92 0.29
CA LEU A 86 14.48 9.71 -0.53
C LEU A 86 15.40 8.65 0.09
N ARG A 87 16.62 9.03 0.48
CA ARG A 87 17.60 8.12 1.10
C ARG A 87 17.09 7.51 2.40
N GLN A 88 16.29 8.25 3.17
CA GLN A 88 15.72 7.76 4.43
C GLN A 88 14.52 6.84 4.23
N LYS A 89 13.72 7.08 3.18
CA LYS A 89 12.42 6.41 2.99
C LYS A 89 12.46 5.21 2.03
N LEU A 90 13.44 5.15 1.12
CA LEU A 90 13.47 4.13 0.05
C LEU A 90 13.51 2.70 0.59
N PHE A 91 14.45 2.39 1.50
CA PHE A 91 14.63 1.01 1.98
C PHE A 91 13.43 0.48 2.77
N PRO A 92 12.87 1.22 3.76
CA PRO A 92 11.64 0.77 4.44
C PRO A 92 10.49 0.48 3.47
N VAL A 93 10.34 1.29 2.42
CA VAL A 93 9.31 1.09 1.40
C VAL A 93 9.58 -0.16 0.58
N ALA A 94 10.84 -0.36 0.15
CA ALA A 94 11.25 -1.51 -0.64
C ALA A 94 11.11 -2.82 0.12
N GLU A 95 11.57 -2.88 1.38
CA GLU A 95 11.47 -4.06 2.26
C GLU A 95 10.03 -4.50 2.50
N GLN A 96 9.08 -3.56 2.50
CA GLN A 96 7.66 -3.86 2.60
C GLN A 96 7.02 -4.26 1.25
N HIS A 97 7.79 -4.37 0.17
CA HIS A 97 7.31 -4.67 -1.18
C HIS A 97 6.18 -3.72 -1.64
N ILE A 98 6.25 -2.46 -1.24
CA ILE A 98 5.30 -1.46 -1.72
C ILE A 98 5.57 -1.26 -3.22
N SER A 99 4.52 -1.32 -4.04
CA SER A 99 4.68 -1.13 -5.48
C SER A 99 4.80 0.36 -5.82
N PRO A 100 5.58 0.73 -6.86
CA PRO A 100 5.66 2.12 -7.34
C PRO A 100 4.28 2.70 -7.71
N GLY A 101 3.40 1.86 -8.28
CA GLY A 101 2.02 2.24 -8.59
C GLY A 101 1.21 2.61 -7.34
N LYS A 102 1.35 1.86 -6.24
CA LYS A 102 0.64 2.15 -4.99
C LYS A 102 1.11 3.47 -4.36
N LEU A 103 2.41 3.77 -4.37
CA LEU A 103 2.93 5.07 -3.93
C LEU A 103 2.35 6.22 -4.76
N THR A 104 2.35 6.05 -6.08
CA THR A 104 1.78 7.05 -7.00
C THR A 104 0.31 7.31 -6.69
N GLN A 105 -0.48 6.25 -6.53
CA GLN A 105 -1.91 6.35 -6.21
C GLN A 105 -2.17 6.98 -4.85
N LEU A 106 -1.40 6.61 -3.81
CA LEU A 106 -1.52 7.23 -2.48
C LEU A 106 -1.15 8.72 -2.53
N TYR A 107 -0.05 9.07 -3.20
CA TYR A 107 0.35 10.46 -3.33
C TYR A 107 -0.71 11.28 -4.08
N GLN A 108 -1.21 10.77 -5.20
CA GLN A 108 -2.28 11.43 -5.96
C GLN A 108 -3.57 11.55 -5.15
N ALA A 109 -3.94 10.53 -4.37
CA ALA A 109 -5.09 10.59 -3.48
C ALA A 109 -4.93 11.70 -2.43
N LEU A 110 -3.72 11.90 -1.91
CA LEU A 110 -3.44 12.92 -0.89
C LEU A 110 -3.31 14.34 -1.47
N SER A 111 -2.58 14.51 -2.57
CA SER A 111 -2.18 15.83 -3.09
C SER A 111 -3.16 16.45 -4.08
N SER A 112 -3.89 15.62 -4.83
CA SER A 112 -4.71 16.14 -5.94
C SER A 112 -5.98 16.83 -5.43
N SER A 113 -6.52 17.74 -6.23
CA SER A 113 -7.77 18.45 -5.89
C SER A 113 -8.96 17.50 -5.84
N TYR A 114 -9.84 17.72 -4.87
CA TYR A 114 -11.11 17.01 -4.78
C TYR A 114 -11.96 17.19 -6.06
N THR A 115 -12.05 18.42 -6.59
CA THR A 115 -12.94 18.76 -7.70
C THR A 115 -12.59 18.07 -9.02
N PHE A 116 -11.31 17.73 -9.23
CA PHE A 116 -10.84 17.18 -10.51
C PHE A 116 -10.56 15.69 -10.45
N SER A 117 -10.17 15.16 -9.29
CA SER A 117 -9.70 13.77 -9.18
C SER A 117 -10.16 13.05 -7.91
N GLY A 118 -10.98 13.70 -7.07
CA GLY A 118 -11.42 13.17 -5.78
C GLY A 118 -10.28 13.00 -4.77
N GLY A 119 -9.22 13.79 -4.90
CA GLY A 119 -8.12 13.81 -3.93
C GLY A 119 -8.42 14.68 -2.70
N LEU A 120 -7.58 14.57 -1.68
CA LEU A 120 -7.74 15.27 -0.40
C LEU A 120 -7.28 16.74 -0.46
N GLY A 121 -6.46 17.10 -1.45
CA GLY A 121 -5.94 18.46 -1.62
C GLY A 121 -4.98 18.90 -0.51
N LEU A 122 -4.19 17.98 0.05
CA LEU A 122 -3.16 18.30 1.04
C LEU A 122 -2.01 19.11 0.41
N ALA A 123 -1.32 19.90 1.23
CA ALA A 123 -0.11 20.56 0.81
C ALA A 123 0.96 19.53 0.40
N LYS A 124 1.78 19.86 -0.61
CA LYS A 124 2.78 18.95 -1.19
C LYS A 124 3.65 18.25 -0.14
N ALA A 125 4.23 19.01 0.79
CA ALA A 125 5.11 18.47 1.83
C ALA A 125 4.39 17.49 2.78
N GLU A 126 3.12 17.77 3.09
CA GLU A 126 2.29 16.90 3.93
C GLU A 126 1.93 15.62 3.17
N ALA A 127 1.49 15.74 1.91
CA ALA A 127 1.19 14.59 1.05
C ALA A 127 2.41 13.68 0.85
N GLN A 128 3.59 14.26 0.65
CA GLN A 128 4.86 13.52 0.55
C GLN A 128 5.14 12.68 1.80
N SER A 129 5.03 13.31 2.97
CA SER A 129 5.26 12.64 4.26
C SER A 129 4.26 11.50 4.49
N MET A 130 2.96 11.80 4.31
CA MET A 130 1.88 10.85 4.57
C MET A 130 1.83 9.69 3.58
N THR A 131 2.23 9.89 2.32
CA THR A 131 2.25 8.81 1.32
C THR A 131 3.07 7.63 1.82
N THR A 132 4.28 7.89 2.33
CA THR A 132 5.15 6.82 2.84
C THR A 132 4.61 6.17 4.11
N ASP A 133 4.07 6.95 5.06
CA ASP A 133 3.48 6.40 6.29
C ASP A 133 2.27 5.52 5.99
N LEU A 134 1.36 5.97 5.12
CA LEU A 134 0.20 5.20 4.69
C LEU A 134 0.59 3.90 3.96
N ALA A 135 1.59 3.97 3.08
CA ALA A 135 2.05 2.79 2.35
C ALA A 135 2.63 1.74 3.32
N LEU A 136 3.45 2.16 4.28
CA LEU A 136 4.03 1.29 5.31
C LEU A 136 2.95 0.71 6.25
N ARG A 137 1.91 1.49 6.54
CA ARG A 137 0.72 1.05 7.29
C ARG A 137 -0.28 0.25 6.46
N ARG A 138 0.05 -0.08 5.21
CA ARG A 138 -0.77 -0.88 4.28
C ARG A 138 -2.14 -0.26 3.97
N ALA A 139 -2.31 1.05 4.14
CA ALA A 139 -3.54 1.72 3.72
C ALA A 139 -3.73 1.59 2.21
N GLU A 140 -5.00 1.49 1.77
CA GLU A 140 -5.34 1.38 0.35
C GLU A 140 -5.79 2.73 -0.22
N PRO A 141 -5.24 3.18 -1.37
CA PRO A 141 -5.59 4.46 -1.97
C PRO A 141 -7.09 4.62 -2.24
N ASP A 142 -7.74 3.59 -2.78
CA ASP A 142 -9.16 3.63 -3.11
C ASP A 142 -10.03 3.74 -1.86
N GLN A 143 -9.62 3.07 -0.78
CA GLN A 143 -10.31 3.15 0.50
C GLN A 143 -10.20 4.56 1.12
N LEU A 144 -9.00 5.16 1.07
CA LEU A 144 -8.78 6.54 1.49
C LEU A 144 -9.69 7.51 0.73
N LYS A 145 -9.73 7.42 -0.60
CA LYS A 145 -10.57 8.28 -1.45
C LYS A 145 -12.05 8.08 -1.16
N ALA A 146 -12.50 6.83 -1.01
CA ALA A 146 -13.90 6.53 -0.70
C ALA A 146 -14.31 7.09 0.67
N LEU A 147 -13.45 6.95 1.69
CA LEU A 147 -13.68 7.51 3.03
C LEU A 147 -13.78 9.03 2.98
N TYR A 148 -12.86 9.69 2.29
CA TYR A 148 -12.90 11.14 2.14
C TYR A 148 -14.15 11.62 1.40
N GLN A 149 -14.53 10.92 0.32
CA GLN A 149 -15.72 11.22 -0.45
C GLN A 149 -17.00 11.11 0.38
N VAL A 150 -17.16 10.07 1.22
CA VAL A 150 -18.36 9.96 2.06
C VAL A 150 -18.40 11.04 3.15
N MET A 151 -17.25 11.54 3.61
CA MET A 151 -17.19 12.57 4.67
C MET A 151 -17.45 13.98 4.13
N TYR A 152 -16.76 14.37 3.06
CA TYR A 152 -16.73 15.76 2.53
C TYR A 152 -17.37 15.91 1.15
N GLY A 153 -17.59 14.82 0.43
CA GLY A 153 -18.03 14.87 -0.96
C GLY A 153 -19.46 15.36 -1.16
N TRP A 154 -19.88 15.40 -2.43
CA TRP A 154 -21.27 15.73 -2.77
C TRP A 154 -22.24 14.73 -2.12
N ASN A 155 -23.22 15.24 -1.35
CA ASN A 155 -24.09 14.44 -0.47
C ASN A 155 -23.35 13.63 0.61
N GLY A 156 -22.15 14.05 0.99
CA GLY A 156 -21.40 13.47 2.10
C GLY A 156 -22.00 13.81 3.47
N LEU A 157 -21.32 13.37 4.52
CA LEU A 157 -21.74 13.51 5.92
C LEU A 157 -21.66 14.96 6.46
N GLY A 158 -21.23 15.92 5.66
CA GLY A 158 -21.16 17.33 6.04
C GLY A 158 -19.96 17.68 6.93
N PHE A 159 -18.89 16.88 6.89
CA PHE A 159 -17.66 17.18 7.63
C PHE A 159 -17.01 18.44 7.06
N THR A 160 -16.28 19.18 7.89
CA THR A 160 -15.37 20.20 7.34
C THR A 160 -14.27 19.51 6.54
N GLN A 161 -13.67 20.23 5.58
CA GLN A 161 -12.61 19.65 4.75
C GLN A 161 -11.46 19.09 5.60
N LYS A 162 -11.06 19.85 6.64
CA LYS A 162 -9.99 19.48 7.56
C LYS A 162 -10.33 18.23 8.37
N ASP A 163 -11.53 18.17 8.93
CA ASP A 163 -11.95 17.00 9.72
C ASP A 163 -12.08 15.76 8.83
N ALA A 164 -12.55 15.92 7.60
CA ALA A 164 -12.62 14.83 6.63
C ALA A 164 -11.24 14.34 6.20
N GLN A 165 -10.27 15.24 5.95
CA GLN A 165 -8.88 14.87 5.64
C GLN A 165 -8.30 14.03 6.78
N GLN A 166 -8.34 14.53 8.01
CA GLN A 166 -7.82 13.82 9.17
C GLN A 166 -8.54 12.47 9.40
N THR A 167 -9.88 12.49 9.46
CA THR A 167 -10.67 11.29 9.76
C THR A 167 -10.50 10.24 8.67
N SER A 168 -10.52 10.60 7.39
CA SER A 168 -10.38 9.62 6.30
C SER A 168 -9.01 8.93 6.31
N ILE A 169 -7.95 9.64 6.67
CA ILE A 169 -6.60 9.07 6.83
C ILE A 169 -6.57 8.09 8.01
N GLU A 170 -7.07 8.49 9.18
CA GLU A 170 -7.15 7.61 10.36
C GLU A 170 -7.95 6.34 10.06
N GLN A 171 -9.10 6.48 9.39
CA GLN A 171 -9.97 5.37 9.01
C GLN A 171 -9.37 4.49 7.90
N ALA A 172 -8.60 5.06 6.96
CA ALA A 172 -7.91 4.29 5.93
C ALA A 172 -6.84 3.39 6.55
N VAL A 173 -6.05 3.92 7.50
CA VAL A 173 -5.07 3.14 8.28
C VAL A 173 -5.75 2.04 9.09
N ALA A 174 -6.92 2.32 9.67
CA ALA A 174 -7.68 1.35 10.44
C ALA A 174 -8.33 0.25 9.57
N GLY A 175 -8.31 0.37 8.24
CA GLY A 175 -8.98 -0.57 7.36
C GLY A 175 -10.52 -0.42 7.40
N SER A 176 -11.06 0.77 7.62
CA SER A 176 -12.50 1.03 7.65
C SER A 176 -13.18 0.95 6.28
N ASN A 177 -14.33 0.28 6.22
CA ASN A 177 -15.22 0.30 5.06
C ASN A 177 -16.01 1.62 4.96
N ALA A 178 -15.82 2.37 3.87
CA ALA A 178 -16.45 3.70 3.68
C ALA A 178 -17.98 3.66 3.68
N THR A 179 -18.59 2.67 3.01
CA THR A 179 -20.05 2.52 2.94
C THR A 179 -20.64 2.27 4.32
N GLN A 180 -20.05 1.35 5.09
CA GLN A 180 -20.51 1.07 6.44
C GLN A 180 -20.32 2.28 7.36
N PHE A 181 -19.21 3.01 7.23
CA PHE A 181 -18.98 4.25 7.96
C PHE A 181 -20.11 5.24 7.72
N TYR A 182 -20.44 5.51 6.45
CA TYR A 182 -21.52 6.40 6.06
C TYR A 182 -22.87 5.98 6.66
N ILE A 183 -23.27 4.72 6.46
CA ILE A 183 -24.56 4.20 6.95
C ILE A 183 -24.69 4.36 8.46
N THR A 184 -23.66 3.95 9.21
CA THR A 184 -23.70 3.99 10.68
C THR A 184 -23.67 5.43 11.20
N TYR A 185 -22.87 6.31 10.59
CA TYR A 185 -22.81 7.71 11.00
C TYR A 185 -24.15 8.42 10.74
N SER A 186 -24.70 8.30 9.54
CA SER A 186 -25.98 8.91 9.17
C SER A 186 -27.11 8.43 10.08
N ALA A 187 -27.17 7.14 10.39
CA ALA A 187 -28.19 6.57 11.28
C ALA A 187 -28.07 7.13 12.72
N ALA A 188 -26.85 7.26 13.24
CA ALA A 188 -26.62 7.82 14.58
C ALA A 188 -27.03 9.30 14.66
N VAL A 189 -26.67 10.10 13.65
CA VAL A 189 -27.06 11.51 13.58
C VAL A 189 -28.58 11.67 13.44
N ALA A 190 -29.23 10.84 12.61
CA ALA A 190 -30.69 10.85 12.46
C ALA A 190 -31.42 10.48 13.77
N ALA A 191 -30.79 9.68 14.64
CA ALA A 191 -31.29 9.36 15.97
C ALA A 191 -30.99 10.45 17.02
N GLY A 192 -30.37 11.58 16.63
CA GLY A 192 -30.02 12.68 17.53
C GLY A 192 -28.77 12.43 18.36
N ALA A 193 -27.93 11.46 18.00
CA ALA A 193 -26.71 11.18 18.75
C ALA A 193 -25.67 12.30 18.57
N PRO A 194 -24.86 12.61 19.62
CA PRO A 194 -23.77 13.56 19.50
C PRO A 194 -22.73 13.12 18.45
N SER A 195 -22.10 14.09 17.77
CA SER A 195 -21.13 13.80 16.69
C SER A 195 -19.99 12.87 17.11
N GLN A 196 -19.46 13.04 18.33
CA GLN A 196 -18.38 12.17 18.83
C GLN A 196 -18.83 10.71 19.02
N TYR A 197 -20.09 10.51 19.44
CA TYR A 197 -20.66 9.18 19.55
C TYR A 197 -20.87 8.56 18.16
N ALA A 198 -21.44 9.32 17.23
CA ALA A 198 -21.64 8.88 15.85
C ALA A 198 -20.31 8.49 15.17
N LEU A 199 -19.26 9.29 15.37
CA LEU A 199 -17.91 9.03 14.86
C LEU A 199 -17.31 7.74 15.44
N THR A 200 -17.40 7.55 16.76
CA THR A 200 -16.89 6.34 17.43
C THR A 200 -17.61 5.09 16.92
N GLN A 201 -18.94 5.11 16.87
CA GLN A 201 -19.73 3.95 16.45
C GLN A 201 -19.52 3.61 14.97
N SER A 202 -19.49 4.62 14.09
CA SER A 202 -19.24 4.43 12.66
C SER A 202 -17.84 3.87 12.39
N SER A 203 -16.82 4.34 13.11
CA SER A 203 -15.45 3.79 13.02
C SER A 203 -15.43 2.30 13.39
N ILE A 204 -16.02 1.94 14.53
CA ILE A 204 -16.06 0.54 15.00
C ILE A 204 -16.80 -0.34 13.99
N ALA A 205 -17.97 0.12 13.51
CA ALA A 205 -18.77 -0.63 12.55
C ALA A 205 -18.04 -0.80 11.20
N ALA A 206 -17.37 0.25 10.72
CA ALA A 206 -16.66 0.25 9.45
C ALA A 206 -15.45 -0.70 9.44
N VAL A 207 -14.65 -0.70 10.51
CA VAL A 207 -13.54 -1.66 10.67
C VAL A 207 -14.09 -3.08 10.76
N LYS A 208 -15.14 -3.31 11.57
CA LYS A 208 -15.78 -4.63 11.69
C LYS A 208 -16.33 -5.12 10.35
N ALA A 209 -16.90 -4.26 9.52
CA ALA A 209 -17.41 -4.65 8.22
C ALA A 209 -16.29 -5.06 7.26
N ASN A 210 -15.17 -4.33 7.24
CA ASN A 210 -14.03 -4.71 6.43
C ASN A 210 -13.39 -6.02 6.91
N LEU A 211 -13.24 -6.18 8.24
CA LEU A 211 -12.77 -7.43 8.85
C LEU A 211 -13.77 -8.57 8.69
N GLY A 212 -15.07 -8.32 8.63
CA GLY A 212 -16.11 -9.32 8.41
C GLY A 212 -15.99 -10.00 7.04
N GLY A 213 -15.37 -9.32 6.06
CA GLY A 213 -14.96 -9.92 4.78
C GLY A 213 -13.65 -10.72 4.85
N LEU A 214 -12.86 -10.58 5.92
CA LEU A 214 -11.51 -11.14 6.10
C LEU A 214 -11.39 -12.18 7.23
N GLU A 215 -12.27 -12.19 8.23
CA GLU A 215 -12.34 -13.22 9.27
C GLU A 215 -12.85 -14.52 8.65
N ARG A 216 -11.92 -15.27 8.06
CA ARG A 216 -12.19 -16.59 7.52
C ARG A 216 -11.85 -17.67 8.54
N ARG A 217 -12.82 -18.49 8.88
CA ARG A 217 -12.69 -19.68 9.72
C ARG A 217 -12.73 -20.91 8.82
N TYR A 218 -11.83 -21.87 9.06
CA TYR A 218 -11.82 -23.12 8.32
C TYR A 218 -12.86 -24.07 8.89
N ALA A 219 -13.84 -24.46 8.08
CA ALA A 219 -14.78 -25.51 8.47
C ALA A 219 -14.14 -26.90 8.31
N LYS A 220 -14.85 -27.97 8.72
CA LYS A 220 -14.37 -29.36 8.65
C LYS A 220 -13.95 -29.80 7.23
N ASN A 221 -14.45 -29.13 6.19
CA ASN A 221 -14.10 -29.38 4.79
C ASN A 221 -12.84 -28.61 4.33
N ALA A 222 -12.11 -27.95 5.24
CA ALA A 222 -10.94 -27.12 4.96
C ALA A 222 -11.18 -25.94 4.01
N GLN A 223 -12.44 -25.59 3.75
CA GLN A 223 -12.78 -24.36 3.02
C GLN A 223 -12.85 -23.18 4.00
N PRO A 224 -12.44 -21.98 3.57
CA PRO A 224 -12.52 -20.78 4.39
C PRO A 224 -13.92 -20.17 4.33
N TYR A 225 -14.52 -19.88 5.49
CA TYR A 225 -15.87 -19.30 5.64
C TYR A 225 -15.80 -17.99 6.41
N THR A 226 -16.55 -16.97 6.03
CA THR A 226 -16.76 -15.80 6.91
C THR A 226 -17.38 -16.22 8.25
N SER A 227 -17.27 -15.40 9.29
CA SER A 227 -17.90 -15.67 10.59
C SER A 227 -19.43 -15.94 10.49
N THR A 228 -20.13 -15.36 9.51
CA THR A 228 -21.57 -15.63 9.26
C THR A 228 -21.78 -16.97 8.56
N GLU A 229 -21.06 -17.24 7.47
CA GLU A 229 -21.20 -18.50 6.73
C GLU A 229 -20.73 -19.69 7.57
N PHE A 230 -19.74 -19.49 8.45
CA PHE A 230 -19.28 -20.51 9.39
C PHE A 230 -20.39 -20.86 10.39
N LYS A 231 -21.11 -19.85 10.92
CA LYS A 231 -22.27 -20.09 11.78
C LYS A 231 -23.40 -20.80 11.04
N GLN A 232 -23.65 -20.48 9.77
CA GLN A 232 -24.65 -21.20 8.96
C GLN A 232 -24.23 -22.65 8.73
N TYR A 233 -22.97 -22.89 8.33
CA TYR A 233 -22.42 -24.22 8.07
C TYR A 233 -22.54 -25.18 9.28
N TYR A 234 -22.44 -24.65 10.51
CA TYR A 234 -22.59 -25.44 11.74
C TYR A 234 -23.94 -25.24 12.46
N GLY A 235 -24.77 -24.30 12.02
CA GLY A 235 -26.03 -23.93 12.65
C GLY A 235 -27.23 -24.75 12.17
N ASP A 236 -27.08 -25.46 11.05
CA ASP A 236 -28.07 -26.41 10.51
C ASP A 236 -27.85 -27.85 11.05
N GLN A 237 -27.27 -28.01 12.25
CA GLN A 237 -27.09 -29.30 12.95
C GLN A 237 -27.91 -29.36 14.24
#